data_AF-A0A7M7IYN7-F1
#
_entry.id   AF-A0A7M7IYN7-F1
#
_cell.length_a   1.000
_cell.length_b   1.000
_cell.length_c   1.000
_cell.angle_alpha   90.00
_cell.angle_beta   90.00
_cell.angle_gamma   90.00
#
_symmetry.space_group_name_H-M   'P 1'
#
loop_
_entity.id
_entity.type
_entity.pdbx_description
1 polymer ?
#
loop_
_entity_poly.entity_id
_entity_poly.type
_entity_poly.pdbx_seq_one_letter_code
_entity_poly.pdbx_strand_id
1 'polypeptide(L)'
;MEAQGEDGTQEVDLMKDLDMTGLTVSKDRTAARISTAATEVMQKSPGLLVATQVEVMNESVPASRRRRQQQQLERTLYGAAEQTKQEIIVDDKMRRLRVVPFRPPSFPLHRYFVGAEINLISPLALSYMELLLRYGADPNSKDRTGLTPLMKACRHPQGYDAVELLIKFGADVNAMAGERHDYRSVLHYAVLSSNMDTVKLILSKGTRVNMSPSYRYPSPLDFAVLRANIELIRLLLDWGAEINTGSPIVGSPLHIALSEHAENSKEIVQLLLDHGADPNFITYTDDDKPFLKPPIGEYFLSTDSFRGHVPREDIIRILLKYGAKIVMTLQTQDNLGILKTIQNVQEYPEIIDLVLECCDHNWSPNVVRRSAVLTPNVRDALLEKATTPQTLKQQCRVRVRHLLSKNAHKVIQKIAQLNELPTYLKQYLLYEV
;
A
#
# COMPACT_ATOMS: atom_id res chain seq x y z
N MET A 1 15.16 26.70 -14.10
CA MET A 1 13.81 27.02 -13.59
C MET A 1 13.46 25.92 -12.62
N GLU A 2 13.84 26.09 -11.36
CA GLU A 2 13.45 25.19 -10.27
C GLU A 2 12.74 26.05 -9.22
N ALA A 3 11.45 25.80 -9.04
CA ALA A 3 10.61 26.20 -7.93
C ALA A 3 9.71 24.97 -7.69
N GLN A 4 9.86 24.23 -6.58
CA GLN A 4 9.30 24.44 -5.24
C GLN A 4 8.28 23.33 -4.94
N GLY A 5 8.20 22.93 -3.66
CA GLY A 5 7.28 21.93 -3.10
C GLY A 5 7.98 21.14 -1.98
N GLU A 6 8.25 21.76 -0.82
CA GLU A 6 7.38 21.80 0.38
C GLU A 6 7.33 20.45 1.13
N ASP A 7 8.28 20.26 2.06
CA ASP A 7 8.16 19.31 3.17
C ASP A 7 7.93 20.13 4.45
N GLY A 8 6.82 19.85 5.14
CA GLY A 8 6.32 20.61 6.29
C GLY A 8 7.15 20.43 7.57
N THR A 9 8.31 21.08 7.64
CA THR A 9 9.01 21.38 8.89
C THR A 9 8.44 22.65 9.50
N GLN A 10 8.00 22.62 10.77
CA GLN A 10 7.68 23.84 11.50
C GLN A 10 8.96 24.68 11.68
N GLU A 11 9.18 25.63 10.78
CA GLU A 11 10.24 26.63 10.86
C GLU A 11 9.83 27.72 11.86
N VAL A 12 10.52 27.79 13.00
CA VAL A 12 10.32 28.87 13.98
C VAL A 12 11.56 29.78 13.96
N ASP A 13 11.38 30.97 13.40
CA ASP A 13 12.44 31.95 13.14
C ASP A 13 12.70 32.82 14.39
N LEU A 14 13.34 32.21 15.41
CA LEU A 14 13.59 32.78 16.75
C LEU A 14 14.56 33.99 16.80
N MET A 15 15.14 34.39 15.67
CA MET A 15 16.10 35.52 15.61
C MET A 15 15.44 36.90 15.58
N LYS A 16 14.13 37.03 15.34
CA LYS A 16 13.45 38.34 15.33
C LYS A 16 13.05 38.87 16.71
N ASP A 17 12.93 37.99 17.71
CA ASP A 17 12.39 38.36 19.03
C ASP A 17 13.48 38.81 20.04
N LEU A 18 14.76 38.74 19.66
CA LEU A 18 15.89 39.18 20.48
C LEU A 18 16.58 40.37 19.79
N ASP A 19 16.18 41.59 20.15
CA ASP A 19 16.78 42.86 19.73
C ASP A 19 18.29 42.90 20.01
N MET A 20 19.09 42.41 19.06
CA MET A 20 20.56 42.40 19.12
C MET A 20 21.19 43.12 17.92
N THR A 21 20.51 44.14 17.39
CA THR A 21 20.90 44.87 16.16
C THR A 21 21.97 45.96 16.35
N GLY A 22 22.60 46.07 17.51
CA GLY A 22 23.76 46.95 17.64
C GLY A 22 24.64 46.55 18.80
N LEU A 23 25.89 46.15 18.52
CA LEU A 23 27.04 46.23 19.44
C LEU A 23 28.33 45.74 18.74
N THR A 24 29.05 46.67 18.12
CA THR A 24 30.45 46.50 17.71
C THR A 24 31.39 46.74 18.90
N VAL A 25 31.76 45.73 19.72
CA VAL A 25 32.77 45.91 20.79
C VAL A 25 33.55 44.62 21.16
N SER A 26 34.90 44.74 21.15
CA SER A 26 35.99 43.94 21.75
C SER A 26 35.81 42.42 22.03
N LYS A 27 36.71 41.62 21.42
CA LYS A 27 36.70 40.14 21.32
C LYS A 27 36.80 39.33 22.63
N ASP A 28 37.30 39.87 23.74
CA ASP A 28 37.49 39.08 24.99
C ASP A 28 36.23 39.02 25.88
N ARG A 29 35.24 39.88 25.64
CA ARG A 29 34.00 39.94 26.45
C ARG A 29 32.84 39.11 25.88
N THR A 30 33.02 38.48 24.73
CA THR A 30 31.97 37.74 24.01
C THR A 30 31.69 36.38 24.64
N ALA A 31 32.71 35.60 25.00
CA ALA A 31 32.53 34.25 25.57
C ALA A 31 31.81 34.26 26.93
N ALA A 32 32.17 35.19 27.82
CA ALA A 32 31.51 35.34 29.12
C ALA A 32 30.06 35.86 28.99
N ARG A 33 29.77 36.67 27.97
CA ARG A 33 28.43 37.17 27.66
C ARG A 33 27.55 36.12 26.97
N ILE A 34 28.14 35.22 26.17
CA ILE A 34 27.44 34.09 25.57
C ILE A 34 27.02 33.08 26.66
N SER A 35 27.85 32.84 27.67
CA SER A 35 27.47 31.97 28.80
C SER A 35 26.37 32.58 29.67
N THR A 36 26.35 33.91 29.85
CA THR A 36 25.27 34.60 30.58
C THR A 36 23.98 34.67 29.76
N ALA A 37 24.07 34.89 28.45
CA ALA A 37 22.90 34.85 27.56
C ALA A 37 22.30 33.44 27.45
N ALA A 38 23.13 32.40 27.36
CA ALA A 38 22.66 31.01 27.33
C ALA A 38 21.97 30.60 28.65
N THR A 39 22.44 31.10 29.79
CA THR A 39 21.81 30.84 31.10
C THR A 39 20.51 31.63 31.28
N GLU A 40 20.41 32.86 30.78
CA GLU A 40 19.14 33.62 30.77
C GLU A 40 18.08 33.01 29.82
N VAL A 41 18.49 32.48 28.65
CA VAL A 41 17.58 31.79 27.71
C VAL A 41 17.04 30.49 28.33
N MET A 42 17.87 29.74 29.05
CA MET A 42 17.42 28.54 29.79
C MET A 42 16.45 28.86 30.93
N GLN A 43 16.52 30.06 31.54
CA GLN A 43 15.61 30.47 32.61
C GLN A 43 14.25 30.96 32.10
N LYS A 44 14.18 31.56 30.91
CA LYS A 44 12.93 32.14 30.38
C LYS A 44 12.04 31.16 29.61
N SER A 45 12.58 30.07 29.06
CA SER A 45 11.79 29.07 28.31
C SER A 45 12.34 27.65 28.52
N PRO A 46 11.80 26.87 29.47
CA PRO A 46 12.37 25.59 29.92
C PRO A 46 12.22 24.41 28.92
N GLY A 47 11.92 24.68 27.65
CA GLY A 47 11.63 23.67 26.62
C GLY A 47 12.48 23.74 25.36
N LEU A 48 13.47 24.64 25.28
CA LEU A 48 14.37 24.75 24.12
C LEU A 48 15.83 24.84 24.58
N LEU A 49 16.68 23.92 24.13
CA LEU A 49 18.13 23.98 24.35
C LEU A 49 18.86 24.27 23.04
N VAL A 50 19.66 25.33 23.06
CA VAL A 50 20.57 25.73 21.97
C VAL A 50 21.97 25.17 22.28
N ALA A 51 22.45 24.20 21.51
CA ALA A 51 23.85 23.79 21.55
C ALA A 51 24.65 24.67 20.57
N THR A 52 25.40 25.65 21.08
CA THR A 52 26.38 26.37 20.24
C THR A 52 27.71 25.64 20.31
N GLN A 53 28.30 25.31 19.16
CA GLN A 53 29.73 24.98 19.11
C GLN A 53 30.50 26.25 19.50
N VAL A 54 31.03 26.29 20.72
CA VAL A 54 31.90 27.38 21.17
C VAL A 54 33.33 27.04 20.75
N GLU A 55 33.70 27.40 19.53
CA GLU A 55 35.11 27.51 19.18
C GLU A 55 35.71 28.70 19.94
N VAL A 56 36.51 28.41 20.96
CA VAL A 56 37.30 29.45 21.63
C VAL A 56 38.42 29.87 20.67
N MET A 57 38.16 30.83 19.78
CA MET A 57 39.15 31.54 18.95
C MET A 57 40.00 32.53 19.77
N ASN A 58 40.47 32.00 20.89
CA ASN A 58 41.42 32.43 21.89
C ASN A 58 42.89 32.60 21.47
N GLU A 59 43.29 33.11 20.30
CA GLU A 59 44.65 32.88 19.72
C GLU A 59 45.83 33.12 20.70
N SER A 60 45.65 33.95 21.72
CA SER A 60 46.62 34.26 22.79
C SER A 60 46.69 33.26 23.98
N VAL A 61 45.76 32.30 24.10
CA VAL A 61 45.70 31.35 25.24
C VAL A 61 46.38 30.03 24.88
N PRO A 62 47.26 29.46 25.74
CA PRO A 62 47.92 28.17 25.46
C PRO A 62 46.91 27.02 25.33
N ALA A 63 47.14 26.14 24.35
CA ALA A 63 46.20 25.09 23.92
C ALA A 63 45.73 24.15 25.05
N SER A 64 46.56 23.94 26.08
CA SER A 64 46.24 23.13 27.26
C SER A 64 45.14 23.75 28.14
N ARG A 65 45.09 25.09 28.24
CA ARG A 65 44.02 25.80 28.97
C ARG A 65 42.73 25.87 28.16
N ARG A 66 42.81 26.02 26.83
CA ARG A 66 41.63 25.99 25.94
C ARG A 66 40.89 24.67 26.05
N ARG A 67 41.61 23.54 26.00
CA ARG A 67 41.02 22.19 26.17
C ARG A 67 40.35 22.00 27.52
N ARG A 68 40.94 22.51 28.62
CA ARG A 68 40.35 22.40 29.96
C ARG A 68 39.07 23.23 30.11
N GLN A 69 39.04 24.44 29.54
CA GLN A 69 37.85 25.30 29.57
C GLN A 69 36.73 24.73 28.71
N GLN A 70 37.07 24.20 27.53
CA GLN A 70 36.12 23.51 26.65
C GLN A 70 35.54 22.26 27.33
N GLN A 71 36.36 21.44 28.00
CA GLN A 71 35.89 20.27 28.75
C GLN A 71 35.01 20.63 29.96
N GLN A 72 35.25 21.75 30.65
CA GLN A 72 34.40 22.20 31.75
C GLN A 72 33.04 22.70 31.27
N LEU A 73 33.01 23.42 30.14
CA LEU A 73 31.77 23.88 29.50
C LEU A 73 30.95 22.70 28.96
N GLU A 74 31.60 21.73 28.32
CA GLU A 74 30.95 20.50 27.86
C GLU A 74 30.31 19.71 29.02
N ARG A 75 31.01 19.56 30.15
CA ARG A 75 30.48 18.84 31.32
C ARG A 75 29.26 19.51 31.95
N THR A 76 29.23 20.83 31.97
CA THR A 76 28.12 21.60 32.56
C THR A 76 26.89 21.60 31.65
N LEU A 77 27.09 21.70 30.33
CA LEU A 77 26.03 21.55 29.34
C LEU A 77 25.48 20.12 29.29
N TYR A 78 26.35 19.12 29.46
CA TYR A 78 25.96 17.70 29.50
C TYR A 78 25.03 17.38 30.68
N GLY A 79 25.33 17.91 31.87
CA GLY A 79 24.46 17.73 33.04
C GLY A 79 23.07 18.36 32.88
N ALA A 80 22.94 19.38 32.02
CA ALA A 80 21.66 20.00 31.68
C ALA A 80 20.91 19.25 30.56
N ALA A 81 21.62 18.64 29.60
CA ALA A 81 21.05 17.89 28.48
C ALA A 81 20.48 16.51 28.90
N GLU A 82 21.08 15.87 29.90
CA GLU A 82 20.65 14.56 30.41
C GLU A 82 19.23 14.60 31.02
N GLN A 83 18.77 15.79 31.45
CA GLN A 83 17.44 15.98 32.04
C GLN A 83 16.31 16.12 30.99
N THR A 84 16.61 16.42 29.71
CA THR A 84 15.60 16.86 28.72
C THR A 84 15.48 15.99 27.45
N LYS A 85 16.39 15.02 27.22
CA LYS A 85 16.28 13.96 26.20
C LYS A 85 16.09 14.41 24.72
N GLN A 86 16.57 15.59 24.30
CA GLN A 86 16.58 16.02 22.88
C GLN A 86 17.80 16.91 22.54
N GLU A 87 18.32 16.86 21.29
CA GLU A 87 19.47 17.65 20.79
C GLU A 87 19.11 18.56 19.59
N ILE A 88 19.80 19.69 19.44
CA ILE A 88 19.72 20.58 18.25
C ILE A 88 21.13 20.81 17.67
N ILE A 89 21.32 20.48 16.39
CA ILE A 89 22.57 20.70 15.63
C ILE A 89 22.50 22.04 14.89
N VAL A 90 23.56 22.84 15.01
CA VAL A 90 23.72 24.13 14.31
C VAL A 90 24.84 24.00 13.29
N ASP A 91 24.57 24.33 12.02
CA ASP A 91 25.58 24.30 10.94
C ASP A 91 26.73 25.29 11.20
N ASP A 92 27.92 25.00 10.65
CA ASP A 92 29.20 25.74 10.78
C ASP A 92 29.15 27.25 10.45
N LYS A 93 28.03 27.75 9.91
CA LYS A 93 27.81 29.18 9.62
C LYS A 93 26.70 29.81 10.47
N MET A 94 26.17 29.11 11.48
CA MET A 94 25.09 29.56 12.37
C MET A 94 23.84 30.05 11.62
N ARG A 95 23.42 29.32 10.58
CA ARG A 95 22.26 29.72 9.74
C ARG A 95 21.06 28.78 9.80
N ARG A 96 21.19 27.55 10.32
CA ARG A 96 20.08 26.57 10.38
C ARG A 96 20.19 25.69 11.62
N LEU A 97 19.04 25.35 12.22
CA LEU A 97 18.89 24.47 13.38
C LEU A 97 18.18 23.18 12.94
N ARG A 98 18.71 22.01 13.35
CA ARG A 98 18.05 20.69 13.17
C ARG A 98 17.92 19.95 14.50
N VAL A 99 16.73 19.46 14.83
CA VAL A 99 16.46 18.70 16.06
C VAL A 99 16.66 17.19 15.83
N VAL A 100 17.39 16.50 16.70
CA VAL A 100 17.65 15.05 16.66
C VAL A 100 17.47 14.41 18.05
N PRO A 101 17.06 13.13 18.14
CA PRO A 101 16.89 12.44 19.41
C PRO A 101 18.25 12.16 20.09
N PHE A 102 18.28 12.34 21.41
CA PHE A 102 19.46 12.22 22.29
C PHE A 102 20.18 10.87 22.15
N ARG A 103 21.47 10.90 21.76
CA ARG A 103 22.38 9.73 21.70
C ARG A 103 23.39 9.81 22.86
N PRO A 104 23.54 8.77 23.70
CA PRO A 104 24.54 8.78 24.77
C PRO A 104 25.97 8.68 24.18
N PRO A 105 26.96 9.47 24.64
CA PRO A 105 28.38 9.19 24.42
C PRO A 105 28.85 8.25 25.55
N SER A 106 29.67 7.22 25.38
CA SER A 106 30.75 7.02 24.43
C SER A 106 31.17 5.54 24.43
N PHE A 107 30.98 4.83 23.31
CA PHE A 107 31.81 3.67 22.99
C PHE A 107 32.85 4.10 21.94
N PRO A 108 34.15 3.79 22.13
CA PRO A 108 35.24 4.28 21.28
C PRO A 108 35.14 3.85 19.80
N LEU A 109 34.27 2.90 19.48
CA LEU A 109 34.04 2.36 18.14
C LEU A 109 33.05 3.20 17.29
N HIS A 110 32.30 4.13 17.89
CA HIS A 110 31.31 4.95 17.17
C HIS A 110 31.94 5.83 16.07
N ARG A 111 33.23 6.14 16.19
CA ARG A 111 33.99 6.86 15.14
C ARG A 111 34.12 6.10 13.82
N TYR A 112 34.01 4.77 13.85
CA TYR A 112 34.17 3.90 12.69
C TYR A 112 32.87 3.21 12.27
N PHE A 113 31.79 3.44 13.02
CA PHE A 113 30.53 2.74 12.84
C PHE A 113 29.45 3.74 12.42
N VAL A 114 29.09 3.71 11.14
CA VAL A 114 28.15 4.67 10.52
C VAL A 114 26.70 4.23 10.76
N GLY A 115 26.47 3.02 11.26
CA GLY A 115 25.17 2.44 11.55
C GLY A 115 24.49 1.81 10.33
N ALA A 116 25.02 2.06 9.12
CA ALA A 116 24.54 1.48 7.87
C ALA A 116 25.07 0.06 7.62
N GLU A 117 26.05 -0.41 8.40
CA GLU A 117 26.66 -1.74 8.26
C GLU A 117 25.65 -2.88 8.47
N ILE A 118 24.56 -2.62 9.18
CA ILE A 118 23.45 -3.57 9.35
C ILE A 118 22.85 -4.03 8.01
N ASN A 119 22.97 -3.21 6.95
CA ASN A 119 22.50 -3.58 5.62
C ASN A 119 23.36 -4.66 4.93
N LEU A 120 24.61 -4.83 5.36
CA LEU A 120 25.55 -5.81 4.80
C LEU A 120 25.39 -7.20 5.42
N ILE A 121 24.73 -7.28 6.58
CA ILE A 121 24.49 -8.54 7.28
C ILE A 121 23.34 -9.29 6.61
N SER A 122 23.48 -10.61 6.49
CA SER A 122 22.38 -11.48 6.11
C SER A 122 21.27 -11.41 7.17
N PRO A 123 19.99 -11.28 6.79
CA PRO A 123 18.90 -11.21 7.75
C PRO A 123 18.78 -12.45 8.65
N LEU A 124 19.39 -13.57 8.27
CA LEU A 124 19.38 -14.81 9.06
C LEU A 124 20.46 -14.83 10.16
N ALA A 125 21.42 -13.90 10.12
CA ALA A 125 22.56 -13.88 11.03
C ALA A 125 22.24 -13.08 12.30
N LEU A 126 21.34 -13.62 13.13
CA LEU A 126 20.75 -12.96 14.29
C LEU A 126 21.80 -12.44 15.30
N SER A 127 22.82 -13.23 15.59
CA SER A 127 23.87 -12.87 16.56
C SER A 127 24.64 -11.62 16.15
N TYR A 128 25.01 -11.52 14.87
CA TYR A 128 25.70 -10.34 14.35
C TYR A 128 24.77 -9.13 14.25
N MET A 129 23.50 -9.35 13.88
CA MET A 129 22.50 -8.29 13.84
C MET A 129 22.24 -7.69 15.23
N GLU A 130 22.07 -8.53 16.25
CA GLU A 130 21.90 -8.09 17.63
C GLU A 130 23.11 -7.33 18.14
N LEU A 131 24.32 -7.82 17.83
CA LEU A 131 25.56 -7.15 18.19
C LEU A 131 25.59 -5.73 17.61
N LEU A 132 25.33 -5.58 16.31
CA LEU A 132 25.33 -4.27 15.64
C LEU A 132 24.27 -3.33 16.21
N LEU A 133 23.05 -3.81 16.46
CA LEU A 133 21.98 -3.00 17.05
C LEU A 133 22.33 -2.51 18.46
N ARG A 134 22.95 -3.37 19.29
CA ARG A 134 23.43 -2.99 20.62
C ARG A 134 24.54 -1.94 20.58
N TYR A 135 25.37 -1.94 19.53
CA TYR A 135 26.41 -0.92 19.31
C TYR A 135 25.92 0.33 18.58
N GLY A 136 24.59 0.49 18.41
CA GLY A 136 23.98 1.70 17.89
C GLY A 136 23.78 1.70 16.37
N ALA A 137 23.62 0.54 15.75
CA ALA A 137 23.21 0.47 14.34
C ALA A 137 21.79 1.01 14.16
N ASP A 138 21.58 1.77 13.09
CA ASP A 138 20.28 2.35 12.79
C ASP A 138 19.42 1.31 12.06
N PRO A 139 18.34 0.76 12.68
CA PRO A 139 17.52 -0.28 12.08
C PRO A 139 16.72 0.20 10.85
N ASN A 140 16.64 1.52 10.66
CA ASN A 140 15.95 2.20 9.56
C ASN A 140 16.88 2.67 8.45
N SER A 141 18.18 2.32 8.52
CA SER A 141 19.14 2.68 7.48
C SER A 141 18.76 2.04 6.14
N LYS A 142 18.64 2.84 5.08
CA LYS A 142 18.31 2.34 3.74
C LYS A 142 19.59 1.92 3.00
N ASP A 143 19.53 0.76 2.36
CA ASP A 143 20.58 0.30 1.44
C ASP A 143 20.60 1.14 0.14
N ARG A 144 21.62 0.97 -0.71
CA ARG A 144 21.72 1.62 -2.04
C ARG A 144 20.53 1.30 -2.95
N THR A 145 19.84 0.20 -2.71
CA THR A 145 18.61 -0.17 -3.42
C THR A 145 17.34 0.46 -2.83
N GLY A 146 17.46 1.10 -1.67
CA GLY A 146 16.35 1.73 -0.94
C GLY A 146 15.60 0.79 0.01
N LEU A 147 16.15 -0.40 0.30
CA LEU A 147 15.56 -1.35 1.26
C LEU A 147 16.06 -1.11 2.68
N THR A 148 15.18 -1.26 3.67
CA THR A 148 15.57 -1.31 5.08
C THR A 148 15.95 -2.74 5.50
N PRO A 149 16.73 -2.93 6.58
CA PRO A 149 16.99 -4.24 7.18
C PRO A 149 15.72 -5.03 7.45
N LEU A 150 14.66 -4.34 7.91
CA LEU A 150 13.36 -4.94 8.15
C LEU A 150 12.74 -5.51 6.87
N MET A 151 12.75 -4.78 5.75
CA MET A 151 12.26 -5.29 4.47
C MET A 151 13.04 -6.52 4.00
N LYS A 152 14.37 -6.52 4.18
CA LYS A 152 15.21 -7.68 3.85
C LYS A 152 14.82 -8.89 4.69
N ALA A 153 14.64 -8.72 6.00
CA ALA A 153 14.19 -9.78 6.89
C ALA A 153 12.81 -10.31 6.49
N CYS A 154 11.85 -9.43 6.23
CA CYS A 154 10.50 -9.79 5.80
C CYS A 154 10.45 -10.52 4.47
N ARG A 155 11.44 -10.36 3.58
CA ARG A 155 11.49 -11.06 2.29
C ARG A 155 11.80 -12.54 2.43
N HIS A 156 12.48 -12.94 3.51
CA HIS A 156 12.88 -14.34 3.74
C HIS A 156 11.85 -15.06 4.61
N PRO A 157 11.46 -16.31 4.26
CA PRO A 157 10.47 -17.05 5.04
C PRO A 157 10.95 -17.39 6.45
N GLN A 158 12.27 -17.56 6.65
CA GLN A 158 12.90 -17.83 7.95
C GLN A 158 13.24 -16.55 8.75
N GLY A 159 12.80 -15.37 8.27
CA GLY A 159 13.18 -14.09 8.85
C GLY A 159 12.43 -13.68 10.13
N TYR A 160 11.59 -14.54 10.72
CA TYR A 160 10.72 -14.16 11.85
C TYR A 160 11.50 -13.57 13.03
N ASP A 161 12.53 -14.26 13.50
CA ASP A 161 13.34 -13.82 14.65
C ASP A 161 14.04 -12.48 14.38
N ALA A 162 14.47 -12.26 13.13
CA ALA A 162 15.11 -11.03 12.71
C ALA A 162 14.12 -9.87 12.66
N VAL A 163 12.90 -10.11 12.18
CA VAL A 163 11.80 -9.13 12.19
C VAL A 163 11.47 -8.74 13.63
N GLU A 164 11.34 -9.72 14.54
CA GLU A 164 11.06 -9.45 15.95
C GLU A 164 12.17 -8.63 16.62
N LEU A 165 13.44 -8.99 16.37
CA LEU A 165 14.59 -8.26 16.87
C LEU A 165 14.61 -6.81 16.37
N LEU A 166 14.48 -6.60 15.06
CA LEU A 166 14.52 -5.27 14.46
C LEU A 166 13.40 -4.37 14.98
N ILE A 167 12.18 -4.91 15.15
CA ILE A 167 11.06 -4.18 15.74
C ILE A 167 11.33 -3.81 17.20
N LYS A 168 11.95 -4.70 18.00
CA LYS A 168 12.35 -4.39 19.39
C LYS A 168 13.31 -3.21 19.48
N PHE A 169 14.19 -3.05 18.48
CA PHE A 169 15.13 -1.93 18.40
C PHE A 169 14.57 -0.68 17.68
N GLY A 170 13.27 -0.63 17.38
CA GLY A 170 12.62 0.56 16.82
C GLY A 170 12.64 0.66 15.29
N ALA A 171 12.69 -0.48 14.58
CA ALA A 171 12.48 -0.49 13.13
C ALA A 171 11.08 0.02 12.76
N ASP A 172 11.01 0.86 11.74
CA ASP A 172 9.76 1.40 11.20
C ASP A 172 9.07 0.36 10.31
N VAL A 173 7.94 -0.15 10.80
CA VAL A 173 7.09 -1.13 10.11
C VAL A 173 6.35 -0.53 8.90
N ASN A 174 6.28 0.80 8.81
CA ASN A 174 5.62 1.52 7.70
C ASN A 174 6.61 2.06 6.67
N ALA A 175 7.89 1.67 6.77
CA ALA A 175 8.90 2.07 5.80
C ALA A 175 8.50 1.66 4.38
N MET A 176 8.81 2.53 3.41
CA MET A 176 8.65 2.27 1.98
C MET A 176 10.01 2.19 1.29
N ALA A 177 10.11 1.23 0.38
CA ALA A 177 11.29 1.02 -0.44
C ALA A 177 11.48 2.20 -1.42
N GLY A 178 12.69 2.30 -1.98
CA GLY A 178 12.97 3.28 -3.02
C GLY A 178 12.22 2.99 -4.34
N GLU A 179 12.31 3.94 -5.27
CA GLU A 179 11.68 3.89 -6.60
C GLU A 179 12.01 2.61 -7.38
N ARG A 180 13.26 2.11 -7.27
CA ARG A 180 13.71 0.86 -7.92
C ARG A 180 12.91 -0.38 -7.51
N HIS A 181 12.16 -0.29 -6.42
CA HIS A 181 11.35 -1.36 -5.87
C HIS A 181 9.87 -1.00 -5.83
N ASP A 182 9.41 -0.09 -6.70
CA ASP A 182 7.99 0.26 -6.87
C ASP A 182 7.35 0.78 -5.56
N TYR A 183 8.15 1.45 -4.72
CA TYR A 183 7.72 1.98 -3.43
C TYR A 183 7.03 0.96 -2.51
N ARG A 184 7.40 -0.32 -2.61
CA ARG A 184 6.83 -1.40 -1.79
C ARG A 184 7.04 -1.15 -0.29
N SER A 185 5.99 -1.33 0.50
CA SER A 185 6.05 -1.28 1.97
C SER A 185 6.60 -2.58 2.57
N VAL A 186 6.92 -2.57 3.87
CA VAL A 186 7.31 -3.77 4.62
C VAL A 186 6.28 -4.90 4.49
N LEU A 187 4.99 -4.57 4.50
CA LEU A 187 3.90 -5.54 4.36
C LEU A 187 3.95 -6.28 3.02
N HIS A 188 4.33 -5.61 1.92
CA HIS A 188 4.49 -6.27 0.62
C HIS A 188 5.55 -7.37 0.70
N TYR A 189 6.69 -7.10 1.35
CA TYR A 189 7.75 -8.10 1.49
C TYR A 189 7.34 -9.25 2.40
N ALA A 190 6.59 -8.96 3.48
CA ALA A 190 6.05 -9.98 4.36
C ALA A 190 5.11 -10.93 3.61
N VAL A 191 4.19 -10.39 2.80
CA VAL A 191 3.29 -11.18 1.93
C VAL A 191 4.09 -12.02 0.92
N LEU A 192 5.15 -11.45 0.33
CA LEU A 192 6.05 -12.15 -0.59
C LEU A 192 6.90 -13.25 0.06
N SER A 193 7.00 -13.31 1.39
CA SER A 193 7.63 -14.44 2.07
C SER A 193 6.69 -15.64 2.27
N SER A 194 5.37 -15.42 2.17
CA SER A 194 4.32 -16.39 2.53
C SER A 194 4.41 -16.93 3.96
N ASN A 195 5.18 -16.32 4.86
CA ASN A 195 5.17 -16.70 6.27
C ASN A 195 4.04 -15.94 6.99
N MET A 196 3.05 -16.69 7.46
CA MET A 196 1.87 -16.14 8.13
C MET A 196 2.20 -15.48 9.46
N ASP A 197 3.20 -16.00 10.18
CA ASP A 197 3.56 -15.50 11.50
C ASP A 197 4.28 -14.15 11.42
N THR A 198 5.12 -13.95 10.39
CA THR A 198 5.73 -12.63 10.13
C THR A 198 4.67 -11.60 9.74
N VAL A 199 3.70 -11.97 8.90
CA VAL A 199 2.61 -11.06 8.51
C VAL A 199 1.77 -10.67 9.73
N LYS A 200 1.37 -11.63 10.57
CA LYS A 200 0.65 -11.38 11.83
C LYS A 200 1.43 -10.45 12.76
N LEU A 201 2.73 -10.71 12.92
CA LEU A 201 3.60 -9.89 13.77
C LEU A 201 3.63 -8.44 13.29
N ILE A 202 3.86 -8.22 12.00
CA ILE A 202 3.96 -6.87 11.41
C ILE A 202 2.62 -6.12 11.52
N LEU A 203 1.50 -6.79 11.25
CA LEU A 203 0.17 -6.19 11.42
C LEU A 203 -0.12 -5.81 12.87
N SER A 204 0.26 -6.67 13.83
CA SER A 204 0.10 -6.40 15.26
C SER A 204 0.86 -5.16 15.76
N LYS A 205 1.86 -4.70 14.99
CA LYS A 205 2.69 -3.53 15.30
C LYS A 205 2.20 -2.23 14.65
N GLY A 206 0.98 -2.22 14.11
CA GLY A 206 0.34 -1.00 13.57
C GLY A 206 0.78 -0.68 12.13
N THR A 207 1.03 -1.72 11.33
CA THR A 207 1.36 -1.54 9.91
C THR A 207 0.16 -1.05 9.12
N ARG A 208 0.39 -0.09 8.23
CA ARG A 208 -0.61 0.40 7.27
C ARG A 208 -0.88 -0.69 6.23
N VAL A 209 -2.10 -1.23 6.26
CA VAL A 209 -2.57 -2.25 5.31
C VAL A 209 -2.86 -1.61 3.95
N ASN A 210 -3.53 -0.45 3.98
CA ASN A 210 -3.93 0.28 2.78
C ASN A 210 -2.85 1.28 2.36
N MET A 211 -2.71 1.42 1.05
CA MET A 211 -1.76 2.35 0.44
C MET A 211 -2.45 3.69 0.13
N SER A 212 -1.66 4.74 -0.08
CA SER A 212 -2.20 6.05 -0.45
C SER A 212 -2.97 5.97 -1.78
N PRO A 213 -4.00 6.80 -2.01
CA PRO A 213 -4.74 6.83 -3.28
C PRO A 213 -3.86 7.09 -4.52
N SER A 214 -2.75 7.79 -4.35
CA SER A 214 -1.77 8.06 -5.42
C SER A 214 -0.85 6.87 -5.73
N TYR A 215 -0.97 5.76 -5.01
CA TYR A 215 -0.17 4.56 -5.20
C TYR A 215 -0.65 3.81 -6.46
N ARG A 216 0.21 3.71 -7.47
CA ARG A 216 -0.12 3.12 -8.77
C ARG A 216 0.40 1.69 -8.97
N TYR A 217 0.91 1.07 -7.92
CA TYR A 217 1.48 -0.29 -7.99
C TYR A 217 0.55 -1.30 -7.29
N PRO A 218 0.77 -2.61 -7.49
CA PRO A 218 -0.03 -3.64 -6.84
C PRO A 218 0.08 -3.56 -5.31
N SER A 219 -1.06 -3.65 -4.64
CA SER A 219 -1.20 -3.62 -3.19
C SER A 219 -0.71 -4.93 -2.54
N PRO A 220 -0.54 -4.96 -1.19
CA PRO A 220 -0.23 -6.21 -0.49
C PRO A 220 -1.29 -7.30 -0.71
N LEU A 221 -2.57 -6.91 -0.82
CA LEU A 221 -3.67 -7.83 -1.11
C LEU A 221 -3.52 -8.45 -2.50
N ASP A 222 -3.14 -7.65 -3.51
CA ASP A 222 -2.92 -8.14 -4.88
C ASP A 222 -1.84 -9.21 -4.93
N PHE A 223 -0.74 -9.04 -4.20
CA PHE A 223 0.32 -10.06 -4.12
C PHE A 223 -0.14 -11.34 -3.41
N ALA A 224 -1.02 -11.22 -2.40
CA ALA A 224 -1.58 -12.39 -1.73
C ALA A 224 -2.50 -13.19 -2.67
N VAL A 225 -3.29 -12.49 -3.49
CA VAL A 225 -4.15 -13.09 -4.53
C VAL A 225 -3.32 -13.73 -5.64
N LEU A 226 -2.27 -13.05 -6.13
CA LEU A 226 -1.37 -13.60 -7.16
C LEU A 226 -0.69 -14.89 -6.71
N ARG A 227 -0.40 -15.02 -5.41
CA ARG A 227 0.15 -16.25 -4.82
C ARG A 227 -0.89 -17.31 -4.52
N ALA A 228 -2.16 -17.02 -4.72
CA ALA A 228 -3.28 -17.89 -4.43
C ALA A 228 -3.28 -18.42 -2.96
N ASN A 229 -2.81 -17.61 -2.00
CA ASN A 229 -2.78 -18.00 -0.59
C ASN A 229 -4.05 -17.52 0.15
N ILE A 230 -5.05 -18.40 0.26
CA ILE A 230 -6.36 -18.09 0.84
C ILE A 230 -6.25 -17.56 2.27
N GLU A 231 -5.43 -18.19 3.12
CA GLU A 231 -5.30 -17.80 4.53
C GLU A 231 -4.73 -16.39 4.67
N LEU A 232 -3.78 -16.03 3.81
CA LEU A 232 -3.17 -14.71 3.77
C LEU A 232 -4.15 -13.65 3.26
N ILE A 233 -4.98 -13.99 2.27
CA ILE A 233 -6.03 -13.11 1.77
C ILE A 233 -7.05 -12.86 2.88
N ARG A 234 -7.59 -13.90 3.53
CA ARG A 234 -8.55 -13.76 4.65
C ARG A 234 -7.98 -12.84 5.73
N LEU A 235 -6.73 -13.09 6.12
CA LEU A 235 -6.07 -12.31 7.15
C LEU A 235 -5.93 -10.83 6.76
N LEU A 236 -5.53 -10.51 5.53
CA LEU A 236 -5.44 -9.11 5.10
C LEU A 236 -6.82 -8.43 5.08
N LEU A 237 -7.86 -9.14 4.65
CA LEU A 237 -9.23 -8.61 4.63
C LEU A 237 -9.79 -8.39 6.04
N ASP A 238 -9.52 -9.30 6.98
CA ASP A 238 -9.91 -9.16 8.39
C ASP A 238 -9.27 -7.94 9.05
N TRP A 239 -8.07 -7.56 8.60
CA TRP A 239 -7.36 -6.36 9.02
C TRP A 239 -7.75 -5.08 8.24
N GLY A 240 -8.80 -5.16 7.41
CA GLY A 240 -9.39 -4.00 6.73
C GLY A 240 -8.70 -3.59 5.42
N ALA A 241 -8.06 -4.54 4.72
CA ALA A 241 -7.53 -4.29 3.39
C ALA A 241 -8.63 -3.83 2.42
N GLU A 242 -8.36 -2.78 1.65
CA GLU A 242 -9.28 -2.30 0.62
C GLU A 242 -9.35 -3.28 -0.57
N ILE A 243 -10.55 -3.75 -0.87
CA ILE A 243 -10.78 -4.79 -1.89
C ILE A 243 -11.01 -4.21 -3.29
N ASN A 244 -11.54 -2.99 -3.35
CA ASN A 244 -11.87 -2.30 -4.59
C ASN A 244 -10.81 -1.26 -4.97
N THR A 245 -9.56 -1.46 -4.55
CA THR A 245 -8.42 -0.71 -5.08
C THR A 245 -7.94 -1.36 -6.36
N GLY A 246 -7.77 -0.56 -7.41
CA GLY A 246 -7.24 -1.02 -8.69
C GLY A 246 -5.87 -0.43 -8.95
N SER A 247 -4.89 -1.27 -9.27
CA SER A 247 -3.64 -0.79 -9.87
C SER A 247 -3.81 -0.65 -11.39
N PRO A 248 -3.22 0.36 -12.04
CA PRO A 248 -3.20 0.47 -13.50
C PRO A 248 -2.39 -0.63 -14.19
N ILE A 249 -1.66 -1.47 -13.45
CA ILE A 249 -0.85 -2.56 -14.02
C ILE A 249 -1.65 -3.85 -14.03
N VAL A 250 -2.34 -4.16 -12.92
CA VAL A 250 -2.89 -5.48 -12.66
C VAL A 250 -4.42 -5.47 -12.52
N GLY A 251 -5.02 -4.31 -12.24
CA GLY A 251 -6.46 -4.19 -11.97
C GLY A 251 -6.79 -4.29 -10.50
N SER A 252 -8.03 -4.68 -10.21
CA SER A 252 -8.46 -5.00 -8.84
C SER A 252 -8.09 -6.43 -8.45
N PRO A 253 -8.06 -6.75 -7.14
CA PRO A 253 -7.87 -8.11 -6.65
C PRO A 253 -8.74 -9.15 -7.36
N LEU A 254 -9.99 -8.79 -7.70
CA LEU A 254 -10.91 -9.66 -8.42
C LEU A 254 -10.47 -9.94 -9.87
N HIS A 255 -9.83 -8.99 -10.56
CA HIS A 255 -9.26 -9.24 -11.89
C HIS A 255 -8.15 -10.29 -11.82
N ILE A 256 -7.26 -10.19 -10.82
CA ILE A 256 -6.16 -11.14 -10.60
C ILE A 256 -6.69 -12.55 -10.33
N ALA A 257 -7.65 -12.65 -9.42
CA ALA A 257 -8.25 -13.93 -9.06
C ALA A 257 -8.92 -14.65 -10.25
N LEU A 258 -9.38 -13.88 -11.24
CA LEU A 258 -10.00 -14.41 -12.45
C LEU A 258 -8.99 -14.69 -13.57
N SER A 259 -7.89 -13.94 -13.64
CA SER A 259 -6.82 -14.20 -14.62
C SER A 259 -5.94 -15.39 -14.23
N GLU A 260 -5.70 -15.57 -12.93
CA GLU A 260 -4.90 -16.68 -12.40
C GLU A 260 -5.79 -17.92 -12.28
N HIS A 261 -5.69 -18.82 -13.26
CA HIS A 261 -6.44 -20.10 -13.32
C HIS A 261 -5.93 -21.14 -12.30
N ALA A 262 -5.70 -20.72 -11.05
CA ALA A 262 -5.30 -21.60 -9.97
C ALA A 262 -6.43 -22.57 -9.58
N GLU A 263 -6.09 -23.72 -9.01
CA GLU A 263 -7.06 -24.74 -8.59
C GLU A 263 -8.08 -24.18 -7.59
N ASN A 264 -7.62 -23.30 -6.70
CA ASN A 264 -8.38 -22.63 -5.66
C ASN A 264 -8.99 -21.27 -6.06
N SER A 265 -8.93 -20.90 -7.35
CA SER A 265 -9.53 -19.67 -7.90
C SER A 265 -10.98 -19.45 -7.46
N LYS A 266 -11.80 -20.51 -7.46
CA LYS A 266 -13.20 -20.47 -7.00
C LYS A 266 -13.33 -19.95 -5.57
N GLU A 267 -12.53 -20.49 -4.66
CA GLU A 267 -12.59 -20.11 -3.24
C GLU A 267 -12.10 -18.67 -3.04
N ILE A 268 -11.05 -18.27 -3.74
CA ILE A 268 -10.52 -16.90 -3.70
C ILE A 268 -11.56 -15.90 -4.22
N VAL A 269 -12.21 -16.19 -5.35
CA VAL A 269 -13.27 -15.34 -5.92
C VAL A 269 -14.46 -15.23 -4.98
N GLN A 270 -14.91 -16.33 -4.39
CA GLN A 270 -15.99 -16.31 -3.38
C GLN A 270 -15.63 -15.43 -2.18
N LEU A 271 -14.43 -15.64 -1.63
CA LEU A 271 -13.93 -14.88 -0.50
C LEU A 271 -13.88 -13.37 -0.80
N LEU A 272 -13.30 -12.97 -1.94
CA LEU A 272 -13.24 -11.56 -2.32
C LEU A 272 -14.64 -10.95 -2.46
N LEU A 273 -15.57 -11.67 -3.09
CA LEU A 273 -16.95 -11.22 -3.27
C LEU A 273 -17.74 -11.16 -1.95
N ASP A 274 -17.52 -12.10 -1.03
CA ASP A 274 -18.12 -12.11 0.31
C ASP A 274 -17.71 -10.89 1.13
N HIS A 275 -16.45 -10.48 1.02
CA HIS A 275 -15.97 -9.26 1.67
C HIS A 275 -16.31 -7.97 0.92
N GLY A 276 -17.03 -8.04 -0.21
CA GLY A 276 -17.60 -6.88 -0.87
C GLY A 276 -16.88 -6.40 -2.13
N ALA A 277 -16.10 -7.27 -2.79
CA ALA A 277 -15.53 -6.96 -4.10
C ALA A 277 -16.62 -6.59 -5.11
N ASP A 278 -16.39 -5.53 -5.88
CA ASP A 278 -17.31 -5.09 -6.92
C ASP A 278 -17.11 -5.92 -8.21
N PRO A 279 -18.09 -6.74 -8.64
CA PRO A 279 -17.96 -7.60 -9.82
C PRO A 279 -17.97 -6.85 -11.15
N ASN A 280 -18.30 -5.55 -11.12
CA ASN A 280 -18.33 -4.66 -12.28
C ASN A 280 -17.27 -3.54 -12.17
N PHE A 281 -16.24 -3.75 -11.35
CA PHE A 281 -15.19 -2.76 -11.16
C PHE A 281 -14.45 -2.50 -12.47
N ILE A 282 -14.23 -1.24 -12.81
CA ILE A 282 -13.49 -0.83 -14.02
C ILE A 282 -12.36 0.09 -13.55
N THR A 283 -11.14 -0.20 -13.99
CA THR A 283 -10.01 0.71 -13.79
C THR A 283 -9.93 1.68 -14.95
N TYR A 284 -9.59 2.94 -14.64
CA TYR A 284 -9.39 3.98 -15.63
C TYR A 284 -7.89 4.34 -15.69
N THR A 285 -7.38 4.62 -16.89
CA THR A 285 -6.10 5.31 -17.01
C THR A 285 -6.27 6.81 -16.79
N ASP A 286 -5.15 7.55 -16.76
CA ASP A 286 -5.15 9.02 -16.69
C ASP A 286 -5.89 9.71 -17.86
N ASP A 287 -6.18 8.97 -18.95
CA ASP A 287 -6.93 9.44 -20.11
C ASP A 287 -8.46 9.21 -20.01
N ASP A 288 -8.98 8.87 -18.82
CA ASP A 288 -10.39 8.48 -18.56
C ASP A 288 -10.90 7.30 -19.42
N LYS A 289 -10.00 6.58 -20.09
CA LYS A 289 -10.33 5.37 -20.84
C LYS A 289 -10.32 4.17 -19.89
N PRO A 290 -11.30 3.25 -19.99
CA PRO A 290 -11.24 2.00 -19.25
C PRO A 290 -9.98 1.23 -19.66
N PHE A 291 -9.10 0.97 -18.69
CA PHE A 291 -7.85 0.25 -18.89
C PHE A 291 -8.10 -1.25 -18.96
N LEU A 292 -8.73 -1.78 -17.91
CA LEU A 292 -9.17 -3.17 -17.84
C LEU A 292 -10.66 -3.29 -18.10
N LYS A 293 -11.01 -4.40 -18.73
CA LYS A 293 -12.39 -4.83 -18.97
C LYS A 293 -13.04 -5.15 -17.62
N PRO A 294 -14.38 -5.21 -17.51
CA PRO A 294 -14.99 -5.71 -16.28
C PRO A 294 -14.45 -7.11 -15.93
N PRO A 295 -14.42 -7.50 -14.64
CA PRO A 295 -13.84 -8.77 -14.17
C PRO A 295 -14.31 -9.99 -14.97
N ILE A 296 -15.60 -10.07 -15.29
CA ILE A 296 -16.16 -11.15 -16.12
C ILE A 296 -15.64 -11.15 -17.57
N GLY A 297 -15.40 -9.96 -18.13
CA GLY A 297 -14.81 -9.81 -19.46
C GLY A 297 -13.34 -10.21 -19.47
N GLU A 298 -12.59 -9.87 -18.42
CA GLU A 298 -11.20 -10.29 -18.26
C GLU A 298 -11.09 -11.80 -18.04
N TYR A 299 -12.02 -12.39 -17.28
CA TYR A 299 -12.12 -13.85 -17.14
C TYR A 299 -12.23 -14.55 -18.50
N PHE A 300 -13.17 -14.11 -19.35
CA PHE A 300 -13.32 -14.65 -20.71
C PHE A 300 -12.13 -14.38 -21.62
N LEU A 301 -11.39 -13.28 -21.41
CA LEU A 301 -10.17 -13.03 -22.16
C LEU A 301 -9.03 -13.97 -21.74
N SER A 302 -8.93 -14.23 -20.44
CA SER A 302 -7.87 -15.06 -19.85
C SER A 302 -8.04 -16.54 -20.16
N THR A 303 -9.27 -16.98 -20.45
CA THR A 303 -9.55 -18.34 -20.92
C THR A 303 -8.98 -18.48 -22.32
N ASP A 304 -8.08 -19.43 -22.49
CA ASP A 304 -7.43 -19.69 -23.76
C ASP A 304 -7.24 -21.20 -23.88
N SER A 305 -7.86 -21.78 -24.92
CA SER A 305 -7.74 -23.19 -25.26
C SER A 305 -6.27 -23.59 -25.46
N PHE A 306 -5.41 -22.66 -25.90
CA PHE A 306 -3.98 -22.93 -26.08
C PHE A 306 -3.23 -23.16 -24.77
N ARG A 307 -3.61 -22.47 -23.69
CA ARG A 307 -3.01 -22.62 -22.36
C ARG A 307 -3.67 -23.72 -21.52
N GLY A 308 -4.70 -24.37 -22.06
CA GLY A 308 -5.50 -25.37 -21.34
C GLY A 308 -6.41 -24.78 -20.26
N HIS A 309 -6.66 -23.48 -20.30
CA HIS A 309 -7.55 -22.81 -19.34
C HIS A 309 -8.99 -22.90 -19.81
N VAL A 310 -9.72 -23.87 -19.26
CA VAL A 310 -11.14 -24.08 -19.54
C VAL A 310 -11.98 -23.13 -18.67
N PRO A 311 -12.90 -22.35 -19.25
CA PRO A 311 -13.82 -21.53 -18.48
C PRO A 311 -14.72 -22.42 -17.62
N ARG A 312 -14.85 -22.07 -16.33
CA ARG A 312 -15.66 -22.78 -15.34
C ARG A 312 -17.00 -22.08 -15.16
N GLU A 313 -18.08 -22.79 -15.41
CA GLU A 313 -19.44 -22.30 -15.21
C GLU A 313 -19.69 -21.81 -13.78
N ASP A 314 -19.18 -22.55 -12.78
CA ASP A 314 -19.26 -22.22 -11.36
C ASP A 314 -18.83 -20.78 -11.05
N ILE A 315 -17.69 -20.35 -11.61
CA ILE A 315 -17.11 -19.01 -11.33
C ILE A 315 -18.01 -17.94 -11.93
N ILE A 316 -18.56 -18.18 -13.13
CA ILE A 316 -19.47 -17.26 -13.81
C ILE A 316 -20.77 -17.13 -13.01
N ARG A 317 -21.34 -18.25 -12.54
CA ARG A 317 -22.53 -18.24 -11.68
C ARG A 317 -22.28 -17.49 -10.38
N ILE A 318 -21.12 -17.66 -9.76
CA ILE A 318 -20.71 -16.89 -8.58
C ILE A 318 -20.67 -15.40 -8.93
N LEU A 319 -19.98 -14.98 -9.98
CA LEU A 319 -19.93 -13.56 -10.37
C LEU A 319 -21.34 -12.97 -10.61
N LEU A 320 -22.21 -13.71 -11.28
CA LEU A 320 -23.60 -13.31 -11.52
C LEU A 320 -24.44 -13.24 -10.25
N LYS A 321 -24.25 -14.18 -9.32
CA LYS A 321 -24.89 -14.18 -8.00
C LYS A 321 -24.64 -12.86 -7.27
N TYR A 322 -23.39 -12.39 -7.26
CA TYR A 322 -23.02 -11.10 -6.67
C TYR A 322 -23.37 -9.89 -7.56
N GLY A 323 -23.85 -10.10 -8.79
CA GLY A 323 -24.39 -9.02 -9.62
C GLY A 323 -23.44 -8.49 -10.69
N ALA A 324 -22.54 -9.33 -11.20
CA ALA A 324 -21.87 -9.07 -12.47
C ALA A 324 -22.92 -8.80 -13.56
N LYS A 325 -22.69 -7.76 -14.37
CA LYS A 325 -23.54 -7.41 -15.49
C LYS A 325 -22.91 -7.90 -16.78
N ILE A 326 -23.74 -8.49 -17.62
CA ILE A 326 -23.36 -8.95 -18.94
C ILE A 326 -23.99 -7.98 -19.96
N VAL A 327 -23.14 -7.15 -20.57
CA VAL A 327 -23.55 -6.16 -21.57
C VAL A 327 -22.95 -6.53 -22.92
N MET A 328 -23.81 -6.80 -23.89
CA MET A 328 -23.46 -7.25 -25.24
C MET A 328 -23.20 -6.09 -26.21
N THR A 329 -22.38 -5.14 -25.79
CA THR A 329 -21.97 -3.98 -26.60
C THR A 329 -20.45 -3.91 -26.71
N LEU A 330 -19.94 -2.99 -27.55
CA LEU A 330 -18.51 -2.68 -27.56
C LEU A 330 -18.15 -1.81 -26.36
N GLN A 331 -16.91 -1.94 -25.90
CA GLN A 331 -16.34 -1.09 -24.85
C GLN A 331 -16.32 0.40 -25.18
N THR A 332 -16.34 0.75 -26.47
CA THR A 332 -16.43 2.13 -26.94
C THR A 332 -17.82 2.73 -26.76
N GLN A 333 -18.85 1.90 -26.61
CA GLN A 333 -20.23 2.32 -26.39
C GLN A 333 -20.57 2.29 -24.90
N ASP A 334 -20.23 1.19 -24.23
CA ASP A 334 -20.39 1.03 -22.79
C ASP A 334 -19.10 0.45 -22.18
N ASN A 335 -18.61 1.02 -21.07
CA ASN A 335 -17.40 0.52 -20.41
C ASN A 335 -17.51 -0.96 -19.94
N LEU A 336 -18.74 -1.46 -19.75
CA LEU A 336 -19.04 -2.84 -19.36
C LEU A 336 -19.19 -3.80 -20.56
N GLY A 337 -19.01 -3.32 -21.79
CA GLY A 337 -19.19 -4.13 -22.99
C GLY A 337 -18.21 -5.31 -23.06
N ILE A 338 -18.73 -6.54 -23.17
CA ILE A 338 -17.94 -7.78 -23.21
C ILE A 338 -17.95 -8.47 -24.59
N LEU A 339 -18.52 -7.84 -25.63
CA LEU A 339 -18.76 -8.53 -26.90
C LEU A 339 -17.50 -9.15 -27.53
N LYS A 340 -16.35 -8.45 -27.44
CA LYS A 340 -15.08 -8.94 -27.99
C LYS A 340 -14.48 -10.10 -27.18
N THR A 341 -14.77 -10.19 -25.88
CA THR A 341 -14.12 -11.18 -25.00
C THR A 341 -14.77 -12.56 -25.12
N ILE A 342 -16.00 -12.62 -25.59
CA ILE A 342 -16.72 -13.88 -25.82
C ILE A 342 -16.00 -14.76 -26.85
N GLN A 343 -15.11 -14.21 -27.68
CA GLN A 343 -14.31 -14.95 -28.66
C GLN A 343 -13.75 -16.26 -28.14
N ASN A 344 -13.15 -16.23 -26.95
CA ASN A 344 -12.44 -17.38 -26.41
C ASN A 344 -13.36 -18.42 -25.78
N VAL A 345 -14.64 -18.09 -25.61
CA VAL A 345 -15.63 -18.91 -24.90
C VAL A 345 -16.67 -19.51 -25.85
N GLN A 346 -16.60 -19.19 -27.15
CA GLN A 346 -17.59 -19.63 -28.15
C GLN A 346 -17.66 -21.14 -28.34
N GLU A 347 -16.61 -21.86 -27.99
CA GLU A 347 -16.54 -23.32 -28.10
C GLU A 347 -17.34 -24.02 -27.00
N TYR A 348 -17.81 -23.29 -25.98
CA TYR A 348 -18.50 -23.83 -24.81
C TYR A 348 -19.99 -23.44 -24.81
N PRO A 349 -20.90 -24.33 -25.27
CA PRO A 349 -22.32 -24.01 -25.41
C PRO A 349 -22.99 -23.68 -24.08
N GLU A 350 -22.64 -24.39 -23.00
CA GLU A 350 -23.19 -24.16 -21.64
C GLU A 350 -22.97 -22.73 -21.16
N ILE A 351 -21.78 -22.17 -21.41
CA ILE A 351 -21.46 -20.81 -21.01
C ILE A 351 -22.16 -19.80 -21.91
N ILE A 352 -22.24 -20.06 -23.22
CA ILE A 352 -22.98 -19.20 -24.14
C ILE A 352 -24.46 -19.14 -23.74
N ASP A 353 -25.09 -20.26 -23.40
CA ASP A 353 -26.49 -20.30 -22.95
C ASP A 353 -26.70 -19.50 -21.67
N LEU A 354 -25.79 -19.64 -20.69
CA LEU A 354 -25.81 -18.90 -19.44
C LEU A 354 -25.61 -17.39 -19.68
N VAL A 355 -24.64 -17.02 -20.50
CA VAL A 355 -24.38 -15.63 -20.90
C VAL A 355 -25.64 -15.06 -21.55
N LEU A 356 -26.23 -15.76 -22.52
CA LEU A 356 -27.46 -15.37 -23.19
C LEU A 356 -28.61 -15.17 -22.18
N GLU A 357 -28.77 -16.06 -21.19
CA GLU A 357 -29.81 -15.93 -20.16
C GLU A 357 -29.67 -14.69 -19.26
N CYS A 358 -28.43 -14.21 -19.10
CA CYS A 358 -28.08 -13.19 -18.11
C CYS A 358 -27.83 -11.80 -18.70
N CYS A 359 -27.85 -11.66 -20.02
CA CYS A 359 -27.63 -10.37 -20.68
C CYS A 359 -28.72 -9.34 -20.35
N ASP A 360 -28.29 -8.12 -20.00
CA ASP A 360 -29.17 -6.97 -19.77
C ASP A 360 -29.81 -6.46 -21.09
N HIS A 361 -30.85 -5.63 -21.00
CA HIS A 361 -31.59 -5.11 -22.18
C HIS A 361 -30.79 -4.18 -23.11
N ASN A 362 -29.59 -3.75 -22.71
CA ASN A 362 -28.75 -2.86 -23.51
C ASN A 362 -28.00 -3.67 -24.58
N TRP A 363 -28.68 -3.96 -25.70
CA TRP A 363 -28.08 -4.63 -26.86
C TRP A 363 -28.08 -3.69 -28.04
N SER A 364 -27.01 -3.76 -28.84
CA SER A 364 -26.96 -3.18 -30.16
C SER A 364 -26.95 -4.31 -31.21
N PRO A 365 -28.11 -4.72 -31.76
CA PRO A 365 -28.20 -5.83 -32.72
C PRO A 365 -27.29 -5.61 -33.94
N ASN A 366 -27.14 -4.36 -34.35
CA ASN A 366 -26.27 -3.97 -35.47
C ASN A 366 -24.79 -4.29 -35.21
N VAL A 367 -24.36 -4.22 -33.95
CA VAL A 367 -22.98 -4.49 -33.57
C VAL A 367 -22.71 -5.99 -33.59
N VAL A 368 -23.62 -6.80 -33.06
CA VAL A 368 -23.55 -8.28 -33.12
C VAL A 368 -23.57 -8.76 -34.57
N ARG A 369 -24.40 -8.18 -35.44
CA ARG A 369 -24.42 -8.53 -36.88
C ARG A 369 -23.10 -8.26 -37.57
N ARG A 370 -22.43 -7.15 -37.23
CA ARG A 370 -21.20 -6.69 -37.89
C ARG A 370 -19.93 -7.27 -37.25
N SER A 371 -20.04 -8.00 -36.15
CA SER A 371 -18.86 -8.53 -35.47
C SER A 371 -18.25 -9.68 -36.28
N ALA A 372 -17.03 -9.49 -36.77
CA ALA A 372 -16.24 -10.55 -37.41
C ALA A 372 -15.66 -11.56 -36.40
N VAL A 373 -15.77 -11.25 -35.10
CA VAL A 373 -15.20 -12.03 -34.00
C VAL A 373 -16.06 -13.26 -33.64
N LEU A 374 -17.35 -13.24 -33.96
CA LEU A 374 -18.29 -14.29 -33.61
C LEU A 374 -18.43 -15.34 -34.71
N THR A 375 -18.38 -16.63 -34.34
CA THR A 375 -18.82 -17.75 -35.17
C THR A 375 -20.28 -17.55 -35.60
N PRO A 376 -20.67 -18.05 -36.79
CA PRO A 376 -22.02 -17.84 -37.31
C PRO A 376 -23.09 -18.38 -36.36
N ASN A 377 -22.88 -19.57 -35.78
CA ASN A 377 -23.84 -20.20 -34.86
C ASN A 377 -24.11 -19.33 -33.60
N VAL A 378 -23.05 -18.86 -32.94
CA VAL A 378 -23.17 -18.03 -31.74
C VAL A 378 -23.77 -16.66 -32.08
N ARG A 379 -23.40 -16.10 -33.23
CA ARG A 379 -23.95 -14.84 -33.73
C ARG A 379 -25.45 -14.95 -33.97
N ASP A 380 -25.90 -16.01 -34.62
CA ASP A 380 -27.31 -16.22 -34.93
C ASP A 380 -28.12 -16.43 -33.64
N ALA A 381 -27.60 -17.21 -32.68
CA ALA A 381 -28.22 -17.39 -31.37
C ALA A 381 -28.33 -16.07 -30.58
N LEU A 382 -27.27 -15.24 -30.58
CA LEU A 382 -27.31 -13.90 -29.99
C LEU A 382 -28.34 -13.01 -30.69
N LEU A 383 -28.45 -13.06 -32.02
CA LEU A 383 -29.41 -12.27 -32.78
C LEU A 383 -30.85 -12.72 -32.55
N GLU A 384 -31.11 -14.02 -32.46
CA GLU A 384 -32.41 -14.58 -32.11
C GLU A 384 -32.83 -14.14 -30.70
N LYS A 385 -31.90 -14.19 -29.74
CA LYS A 385 -32.13 -13.68 -28.37
C LYS A 385 -32.43 -12.17 -28.37
N ALA A 386 -31.81 -11.41 -29.26
CA ALA A 386 -32.00 -9.97 -29.36
C ALA A 386 -33.33 -9.57 -30.04
N THR A 387 -33.85 -10.39 -30.94
CA THR A 387 -35.14 -10.15 -31.62
C THR A 387 -36.33 -10.69 -30.84
N THR A 388 -36.12 -11.74 -30.04
CA THR A 388 -37.16 -12.29 -29.18
C THR A 388 -37.31 -11.46 -27.90
N PRO A 389 -38.54 -11.08 -27.50
CA PRO A 389 -38.74 -10.39 -26.23
C PRO A 389 -38.39 -11.33 -25.07
N GLN A 390 -37.66 -10.82 -24.08
CA GLN A 390 -37.30 -11.61 -22.89
C GLN A 390 -38.56 -12.12 -22.18
N THR A 391 -38.47 -13.32 -21.63
CA THR A 391 -39.56 -13.90 -20.83
C THR A 391 -39.89 -13.01 -19.63
N LEU A 392 -41.16 -12.97 -19.22
CA LEU A 392 -41.59 -12.20 -18.04
C LEU A 392 -40.77 -12.57 -16.80
N LYS A 393 -40.43 -13.86 -16.65
CA LYS A 393 -39.58 -14.37 -15.56
C LYS A 393 -38.21 -13.69 -15.51
N GLN A 394 -37.54 -13.52 -16.66
CA GLN A 394 -36.25 -12.84 -16.77
C GLN A 394 -36.37 -11.34 -16.49
N GLN A 395 -37.38 -10.68 -17.07
CA GLN A 395 -37.64 -9.25 -16.83
C GLN A 395 -37.86 -8.98 -15.34
N CYS A 396 -38.64 -9.83 -14.66
CA CYS A 396 -38.84 -9.77 -13.21
C CYS A 396 -37.51 -9.94 -12.46
N ARG A 397 -36.67 -10.93 -12.83
CA ARG A 397 -35.37 -11.14 -12.16
C ARG A 397 -34.49 -9.89 -12.24
N VAL A 398 -34.30 -9.34 -13.44
CA VAL A 398 -33.48 -8.14 -13.66
C VAL A 398 -34.04 -6.96 -12.86
N ARG A 399 -35.35 -6.74 -12.93
CA ARG A 399 -35.99 -5.62 -12.25
C ARG A 399 -35.94 -5.73 -10.73
N VAL A 400 -36.19 -6.91 -10.17
CA VAL A 400 -36.11 -7.17 -8.73
C VAL A 400 -34.68 -6.98 -8.24
N ARG A 401 -33.67 -7.53 -8.93
CA ARG A 401 -32.26 -7.35 -8.56
C ARG A 401 -31.85 -5.87 -8.60
N HIS A 402 -32.30 -5.13 -9.61
CA HIS A 402 -32.07 -3.68 -9.70
C HIS A 402 -32.73 -2.90 -8.55
N LEU A 403 -33.92 -3.29 -8.11
CA LEU A 403 -34.61 -2.65 -6.98
C LEU A 403 -33.93 -2.96 -5.64
N LEU A 404 -33.43 -4.18 -5.48
CA LEU A 404 -32.84 -4.63 -4.21
C LEU A 404 -31.54 -3.88 -3.90
N SER A 405 -30.71 -3.51 -4.89
CA SER A 405 -29.51 -2.73 -4.59
C SER A 405 -28.84 -2.12 -5.82
N LYS A 406 -28.19 -0.96 -5.64
CA LYS A 406 -27.09 -0.49 -6.49
C LYS A 406 -25.77 -1.23 -6.20
N ASN A 407 -25.63 -1.75 -4.98
CA ASN A 407 -24.44 -2.42 -4.48
C ASN A 407 -24.60 -3.95 -4.52
N ALA A 408 -23.77 -4.59 -5.34
CA ALA A 408 -23.65 -6.03 -5.60
C ALA A 408 -23.71 -6.91 -4.34
N HIS A 409 -22.86 -6.60 -3.35
CA HIS A 409 -22.67 -7.38 -2.12
C HIS A 409 -23.92 -7.49 -1.22
N LYS A 410 -24.79 -6.47 -1.23
CA LYS A 410 -26.02 -6.48 -0.39
C LYS A 410 -27.16 -7.29 -1.01
N VAL A 411 -27.05 -7.66 -2.29
CA VAL A 411 -28.13 -8.35 -3.00
C VAL A 411 -28.43 -9.71 -2.36
N ILE A 412 -27.39 -10.47 -2.00
CA ILE A 412 -27.54 -11.81 -1.40
C ILE A 412 -28.24 -11.71 -0.04
N GLN A 413 -27.76 -10.81 0.83
CA GLN A 413 -28.34 -10.59 2.17
C GLN A 413 -29.80 -10.14 2.08
N LYS A 414 -30.12 -9.23 1.16
CA LYS A 414 -31.49 -8.73 0.98
C LYS A 414 -32.43 -9.78 0.41
N ILE A 415 -31.97 -10.62 -0.54
CA ILE A 415 -32.78 -11.72 -1.07
C ILE A 415 -33.09 -12.74 0.03
N ALA A 416 -32.12 -13.02 0.90
CA ALA A 416 -32.32 -13.92 2.03
C ALA A 416 -33.43 -13.42 2.99
N GLN A 417 -33.49 -12.10 3.21
CA GLN A 417 -34.48 -11.44 4.08
C GLN A 417 -35.92 -11.43 3.54
N LEU A 418 -36.13 -11.74 2.25
CA LEU A 418 -37.47 -11.78 1.66
C LEU A 418 -38.22 -13.05 2.07
N ASN A 419 -38.82 -13.06 3.25
CA ASN A 419 -39.52 -14.24 3.79
C ASN A 419 -40.74 -14.69 2.96
N GLU A 420 -41.33 -13.78 2.18
CA GLU A 420 -42.54 -14.04 1.39
C GLU A 420 -42.27 -14.82 0.09
N LEU A 421 -41.01 -14.90 -0.36
CA LEU A 421 -40.66 -15.59 -1.60
C LEU A 421 -40.34 -17.08 -1.37
N PRO A 422 -40.91 -17.99 -2.17
CA PRO A 422 -40.51 -19.40 -2.20
C PRO A 422 -39.00 -19.59 -2.42
N THR A 423 -38.43 -20.65 -1.85
CA THR A 423 -37.00 -21.00 -1.96
C THR A 423 -36.53 -21.12 -3.42
N TYR A 424 -37.34 -21.71 -4.29
CA TYR A 424 -37.05 -21.83 -5.72
C TYR A 424 -36.89 -20.47 -6.42
N LEU A 425 -37.74 -19.48 -6.10
CA LEU A 425 -37.62 -18.14 -6.66
C LEU A 425 -36.40 -17.40 -6.10
N LYS A 426 -36.03 -17.65 -4.84
CA LYS A 426 -34.78 -17.11 -4.26
C LYS A 426 -33.55 -17.66 -4.97
N GLN A 427 -33.50 -18.97 -5.21
CA GLN A 427 -32.41 -19.60 -5.97
C GLN A 427 -32.34 -19.06 -7.40
N TYR A 428 -33.50 -18.87 -8.06
CA TYR A 428 -33.55 -18.28 -9.40
C TYR A 428 -33.04 -16.84 -9.43
N LEU A 429 -33.34 -16.03 -8.40
CA LEU A 429 -32.80 -14.68 -8.27
C LEU A 429 -31.29 -14.68 -8.00
N LEU A 430 -30.73 -15.75 -7.44
CA LEU A 430 -29.31 -15.91 -7.11
C LEU A 430 -28.49 -16.64 -8.18
N TYR A 431 -29.08 -17.05 -9.30
CA TYR A 431 -28.43 -17.84 -10.37
C TYR A 431 -27.92 -19.23 -9.92
N GLU A 432 -28.55 -19.81 -8.91
CA GLU A 432 -28.21 -21.13 -8.34
C GLU A 432 -29.00 -22.30 -8.96
N VAL A 433 -29.83 -22.04 -9.98
CA VAL A 433 -30.74 -23.01 -10.62
C VAL A 433 -30.19 -23.48 -11.96
#